data_AF-A0A7S3TBU8-F1
#
_entry.id   AF-A0A7S3TBU8-F1
#
_cell.length_a   1.000
_cell.length_b   1.000
_cell.length_c   1.000
_cell.angle_alpha   90.00
_cell.angle_beta   90.00
_cell.angle_gamma   90.00
#
_symmetry.space_group_name_H-M   'P 1'
#
loop_
_entity.id
_entity.type
_entity.pdbx_description
1 polymer ?
#
loop_
_entity_poly.entity_id
_entity_poly.type
_entity_poly.pdbx_seq_one_letter_code
_entity_poly.pdbx_strand_id
1 'polypeptide(L)'
;LGGHRREQRREVAENAAFRKPTVASIESGEIARSALQAYRVHDTGRSGALDWHKGEVFDFVEAVFHQHALSPPSESQVFEVYKRFDDDESMQLDAQGCICLVD
;
A
#
# COMPACT_ATOMS: atom_id res chain seq x y z
N LEU A 1 -51.90 3.53 5.72
CA LEU A 1 -51.00 3.00 6.77
C LEU A 1 -49.78 2.42 6.08
N GLY A 2 -48.57 2.82 6.50
CA GLY A 2 -47.33 2.21 6.00
C GLY A 2 -46.33 3.18 5.39
N GLY A 3 -45.86 4.15 6.18
CA GLY A 3 -44.66 4.93 5.89
C GLY A 3 -43.50 4.51 6.78
N HIS A 4 -43.33 3.21 7.03
CA HIS A 4 -42.16 2.70 7.72
C HIS A 4 -40.92 2.87 6.84
N ARG A 5 -39.82 3.26 7.47
CA ARG A 5 -38.44 2.98 7.04
C ARG A 5 -37.79 4.02 6.11
N ARG A 6 -37.90 5.30 6.47
CA ARG A 6 -37.01 6.37 5.98
C ARG A 6 -35.83 6.60 6.93
N GLU A 7 -35.06 5.58 7.31
CA GLU A 7 -33.84 5.86 8.11
C GLU A 7 -32.74 4.79 8.11
N GLN A 8 -32.72 3.89 7.13
CA GLN A 8 -31.63 2.90 7.03
C GLN A 8 -31.30 2.57 5.58
N ARG A 9 -30.78 3.53 4.81
CA ARG A 9 -30.19 3.30 3.47
C ARG A 9 -29.15 4.36 3.09
N ARG A 10 -28.26 4.75 4.01
CA ARG A 10 -27.17 5.69 3.67
C ARG A 10 -25.77 5.09 3.63
N GLU A 11 -25.60 3.79 3.84
CA GLU A 11 -24.25 3.18 4.01
C GLU A 11 -23.85 2.18 2.91
N VAL A 12 -24.50 2.16 1.74
CA VAL A 12 -24.15 1.19 0.66
C VAL A 12 -23.77 1.84 -0.68
N ALA A 13 -23.56 3.16 -0.72
CA ALA A 13 -23.30 3.87 -1.97
C ALA A 13 -21.83 4.27 -2.21
N GLU A 14 -20.94 4.14 -1.22
CA GLU A 14 -19.54 4.61 -1.36
C GLU A 14 -18.55 3.54 -1.88
N ASN A 15 -18.96 2.27 -2.01
CA ASN A 15 -18.07 1.19 -2.46
C ASN A 15 -18.19 0.82 -3.95
N ALA A 16 -18.99 1.54 -4.74
CA ALA A 16 -19.31 1.16 -6.12
C ALA A 16 -18.71 2.07 -7.20
N ALA A 17 -18.12 3.21 -6.85
CA ALA A 17 -17.68 4.22 -7.83
C ALA A 17 -16.17 4.24 -8.12
N PHE A 18 -15.33 3.43 -7.44
CA PHE A 18 -13.87 3.53 -7.56
C PHE A 18 -13.17 2.23 -7.99
N ARG A 19 -13.89 1.33 -8.67
CA ARG A 19 -13.28 0.16 -9.32
C ARG A 19 -13.00 0.46 -10.79
N LYS A 20 -11.83 1.07 -11.04
CA LYS A 20 -10.92 0.94 -12.22
C LYS A 20 -10.34 2.32 -12.61
N PRO A 21 -9.00 2.42 -12.80
CA PRO A 21 -8.19 1.40 -13.47
C PRO A 21 -6.96 0.98 -12.65
N THR A 22 -7.16 0.26 -11.55
CA THR A 22 -6.03 -0.38 -10.84
C THR A 22 -5.30 -1.41 -11.71
N VAL A 23 -5.99 -2.06 -12.67
CA VAL A 23 -5.38 -3.09 -13.55
C VAL A 23 -4.45 -2.50 -14.63
N ALA A 24 -4.73 -1.31 -15.17
CA ALA A 24 -3.92 -0.75 -16.27
C ALA A 24 -2.58 -0.15 -15.80
N SER A 25 -2.53 0.39 -14.57
CA SER A 25 -1.28 0.89 -13.98
C SER A 25 -0.33 -0.24 -13.55
N ILE A 26 -0.87 -1.42 -13.19
CA ILE A 26 -0.08 -2.65 -12.96
C ILE A 26 0.58 -3.09 -14.28
N GLU A 27 -0.16 -3.11 -15.40
CA GLU A 27 0.39 -3.50 -16.71
C GLU A 27 1.43 -2.52 -17.29
N SER A 28 1.43 -1.25 -16.84
CA SER A 28 2.35 -0.21 -17.32
C SER A 28 3.67 -0.13 -16.55
N GLY A 29 3.78 -0.82 -15.40
CA GLY A 29 4.92 -0.70 -14.49
C GLY A 29 5.05 0.69 -13.86
N GLU A 30 3.95 1.44 -13.80
CA GLU A 30 3.89 2.79 -13.25
C GLU A 30 4.04 2.75 -11.72
N ILE A 31 3.37 1.79 -11.08
CA ILE A 31 3.46 1.54 -9.64
C ILE A 31 4.90 1.19 -9.27
N ALA A 32 5.53 0.25 -9.98
CA ALA A 32 6.93 -0.11 -9.75
C ALA A 32 7.90 1.07 -9.87
N ARG A 33 7.67 2.01 -10.81
CA ARG A 33 8.53 3.20 -10.97
C ARG A 33 8.31 4.21 -9.85
N SER A 34 7.05 4.44 -9.44
CA SER A 34 6.71 5.32 -8.32
C SER A 34 7.25 4.75 -7.00
N ALA A 35 7.10 3.43 -6.80
CA ALA A 35 7.66 2.69 -5.68
C ALA A 35 9.19 2.82 -5.64
N LEU A 36 9.90 2.62 -6.76
CA LEU A 36 11.35 2.80 -6.78
C LEU A 36 11.77 4.24 -6.41
N GLN A 37 11.00 5.26 -6.83
CA GLN A 37 11.26 6.63 -6.43
C GLN A 37 11.02 6.85 -4.94
N ALA A 38 9.91 6.34 -4.40
CA ALA A 38 9.57 6.43 -2.99
C ALA A 38 10.62 5.71 -2.12
N TYR A 39 11.07 4.53 -2.54
CA TYR A 39 12.12 3.77 -1.87
C TYR A 39 13.41 4.59 -1.72
N ARG A 40 13.86 5.26 -2.79
CA ARG A 40 15.10 6.07 -2.75
C ARG A 40 15.00 7.30 -1.83
N VAL A 41 13.79 7.77 -1.55
CA VAL A 41 13.56 8.85 -0.58
C VAL A 41 13.64 8.32 0.85
N HIS A 42 13.21 7.08 1.08
CA HIS A 42 13.17 6.45 2.40
C HIS A 42 14.48 5.72 2.77
N ASP A 43 15.26 5.24 1.79
CA ASP A 43 16.62 4.70 1.98
C ASP A 43 17.64 5.83 2.23
N THR A 44 17.37 6.64 3.26
CA THR A 44 18.17 7.82 3.62
C THR A 44 19.58 7.45 4.07
N GLY A 45 19.75 6.24 4.63
CA GLY A 45 21.03 5.67 5.03
C GLY A 45 21.85 5.08 3.87
N ARG A 46 21.26 4.92 2.68
CA ARG A 46 21.82 4.12 1.57
C ARG A 46 22.23 2.72 2.04
N SER A 47 21.46 2.15 2.95
CA SER A 47 21.63 0.77 3.40
C SER A 47 21.32 -0.21 2.28
N GLY A 48 20.55 0.22 1.27
CA GLY A 48 20.03 -0.68 0.24
C GLY A 48 18.92 -1.58 0.77
N ALA A 49 18.35 -1.25 1.95
CA ALA A 49 17.20 -1.90 2.54
C ALA A 49 16.43 -0.93 3.44
N LEU A 50 15.11 -1.15 3.55
CA LEU A 50 14.22 -0.48 4.51
C LEU A 50 13.93 -1.42 5.68
N ASP A 51 14.01 -0.88 6.89
CA ASP A 51 13.87 -1.60 8.15
C ASP A 51 12.43 -1.49 8.70
N TRP A 52 11.85 -2.64 9.06
CA TRP A 52 10.50 -2.70 9.64
C TRP A 52 10.43 -2.06 11.03
N HIS A 53 11.42 -2.32 11.91
CA HIS A 53 11.43 -1.80 13.28
C HIS A 53 11.63 -0.28 13.35
N LYS A 54 12.24 0.30 12.32
CA LYS A 54 12.35 1.77 12.18
C LYS A 54 11.13 2.42 11.56
N GLY A 55 10.16 1.62 11.10
CA GLY A 55 8.96 2.11 10.40
C GLY A 55 9.19 2.47 8.94
N GLU A 56 10.41 2.29 8.41
CA GLU A 56 10.77 2.74 7.06
C GLU A 56 9.95 2.03 5.97
N VAL A 57 9.63 0.76 6.19
CA VAL A 57 8.76 -0.01 5.29
C VAL A 57 7.32 0.52 5.30
N PHE A 58 6.79 0.85 6.47
CA PHE A 58 5.41 1.34 6.59
C PHE A 58 5.28 2.74 5.99
N ASP A 59 6.21 3.65 6.30
CA ASP A 59 6.27 4.99 5.72
C ASP A 59 6.36 4.93 4.18
N PHE A 60 7.16 3.99 3.66
CA PHE A 60 7.25 3.73 2.23
C PHE A 60 5.90 3.31 1.64
N VAL A 61 5.20 2.36 2.25
CA VAL A 61 3.88 1.90 1.78
C VAL A 61 2.86 3.05 1.83
N GLU A 62 2.81 3.81 2.91
CA GLU A 62 1.93 4.98 3.00
C GLU A 62 2.24 5.99 1.90
N ALA A 63 3.51 6.28 1.64
CA ALA A 63 3.92 7.21 0.61
C ALA A 63 3.47 6.77 -0.80
N VAL A 64 3.62 5.48 -1.14
CA VAL A 64 3.16 4.94 -2.43
C VAL A 64 1.64 5.02 -2.55
N PHE A 65 0.90 4.61 -1.51
CA PHE A 65 -0.56 4.67 -1.54
C PHE A 65 -1.08 6.11 -1.68
N HIS A 66 -0.49 7.07 -0.95
CA HIS A 66 -0.84 8.48 -1.08
C HIS A 66 -0.50 9.05 -2.47
N GLN A 67 0.62 8.66 -3.08
CA GLN A 67 0.97 9.07 -4.45
C GLN A 67 -0.08 8.63 -5.48
N HIS A 68 -0.74 7.50 -5.24
CA HIS A 68 -1.82 6.98 -6.09
C HIS A 68 -3.23 7.37 -5.64
N ALA A 69 -3.36 8.29 -4.67
CA ALA A 69 -4.63 8.71 -4.06
C ALA A 69 -5.46 7.54 -3.50
N LEU A 70 -4.79 6.52 -2.97
CA LEU A 70 -5.36 5.37 -2.28
C LEU A 70 -5.28 5.56 -0.76
N SER A 71 -6.20 4.94 -0.03
CA SER A 71 -6.11 4.86 1.43
C SER A 71 -5.05 3.83 1.82
N PRO A 72 -4.06 4.18 2.65
CA PRO A 72 -3.06 3.23 3.07
C PRO A 72 -3.67 2.09 3.92
N PRO A 73 -3.18 0.85 3.78
CA PRO A 73 -3.55 -0.25 4.66
C PRO A 73 -3.04 -0.01 6.09
N SER A 74 -3.61 -0.72 7.06
CA SER A 74 -3.10 -0.66 8.43
C SER A 74 -1.73 -1.33 8.54
N GLU A 75 -0.92 -0.92 9.52
CA GLU A 75 0.42 -1.49 9.77
C GLU A 75 0.37 -3.02 9.92
N SER A 76 -0.65 -3.55 10.59
CA SER A 76 -0.84 -5.01 10.72
C SER A 76 -1.14 -5.70 9.39
N GLN A 77 -1.87 -5.05 8.48
CA GLN A 77 -2.11 -5.58 7.12
C GLN A 77 -0.83 -5.57 6.31
N VAL A 78 -0.02 -4.50 6.41
CA VAL A 78 1.29 -4.44 5.74
C VAL A 78 2.20 -5.54 6.28
N PHE A 79 2.22 -5.77 7.60
CA PHE A 79 3.05 -6.79 8.22
C PHE A 79 2.75 -8.22 7.73
N GLU A 80 1.48 -8.54 7.49
CA GLU A 80 1.09 -9.85 6.95
C GLU A 80 1.58 -10.10 5.53
N VAL A 81 1.68 -9.04 4.72
CA VAL A 81 2.21 -9.14 3.35
C VAL A 81 3.74 -9.09 3.38
N TYR A 82 4.30 -8.20 4.18
CA TYR A 82 5.73 -8.06 4.46
C TYR A 82 6.41 -9.39 4.78
N LYS A 83 5.82 -10.17 5.71
CA LYS A 83 6.34 -11.49 6.13
C LYS A 83 6.48 -12.50 4.98
N ARG A 84 5.83 -12.27 3.83
CA ARG A 84 5.98 -13.15 2.65
C ARG A 84 7.23 -12.83 1.83
N PHE A 85 7.84 -11.69 2.08
CA PHE A 85 9.02 -11.19 1.37
C PHE A 85 10.27 -11.14 2.26
N ASP A 86 10.11 -11.14 3.59
CA ASP A 86 11.21 -11.28 4.55
C ASP A 86 11.52 -12.76 4.84
N ASP A 87 11.99 -13.48 3.82
CA ASP A 87 12.28 -14.92 3.91
C ASP A 87 13.41 -15.26 4.92
N ASP A 88 14.30 -14.31 5.22
CA ASP A 88 15.45 -14.50 6.13
C ASP A 88 15.15 -14.02 7.57
N GLU A 89 13.91 -13.57 7.85
CA GLU A 89 13.52 -12.94 9.12
C GLU A 89 14.46 -11.76 9.52
N SER A 90 14.99 -11.08 8.51
CA SER A 90 15.98 -10.02 8.63
C SER A 90 15.38 -8.71 9.13
N MET A 91 14.04 -8.62 9.15
CA MET A 91 13.26 -7.42 9.45
C MET A 91 13.62 -6.25 8.51
N GLN A 92 14.14 -6.57 7.33
CA GLN A 92 14.54 -5.63 6.28
C GLN A 92 14.02 -6.07 4.92
N LEU A 93 13.69 -5.12 4.05
CA LEU A 93 13.39 -5.40 2.64
C LEU A 93 14.28 -4.57 1.74
N ASP A 94 14.85 -5.23 0.74
CA ASP A 94 15.54 -4.55 -0.34
C ASP A 94 14.55 -3.85 -1.28
N ALA A 95 15.10 -3.11 -2.25
CA ALA A 95 14.28 -2.39 -3.23
C ALA A 95 13.30 -3.30 -3.98
N GLN A 96 13.68 -4.54 -4.27
CA GLN A 96 12.83 -5.47 -5.01
C GLN A 96 11.67 -5.95 -4.13
N GLY A 97 11.95 -6.35 -2.89
CA GLY A 97 10.93 -6.73 -1.91
C GLY A 97 9.95 -5.59 -1.63
N CYS A 98 10.44 -4.36 -1.48
CA CYS A 98 9.58 -3.18 -1.31
C CYS A 98 8.68 -2.93 -2.52
N ILE A 99 9.19 -3.05 -3.74
CA ILE A 99 8.37 -2.89 -4.96
C ILE A 99 7.31 -3.98 -5.04
N CYS A 100 7.67 -5.25 -4.78
CA CYS A 100 6.70 -6.36 -4.77
C CYS A 100 5.65 -6.27 -3.66
N LEU A 101 5.93 -5.53 -2.58
CA LEU A 101 4.99 -5.31 -1.48
C LEU A 101 3.82 -4.38 -1.88
N VAL A 102 4.02 -3.48 -2.85
CA VAL A 102 3.06 -2.42 -3.23
C VAL A 102 2.48 -2.57 -4.63
N ASP A 103 2.99 -3.51 -5.43
CA ASP A 103 2.46 -3.91 -6.74
C ASP A 103 1.32 -4.95 -6.62
#